data_AF-A0A5K0YZ44-F1
#
_entry.id   AF-A0A5K0YZ44-F1
#
_cell.length_a   1.000
_cell.length_b   1.000
_cell.length_c   1.000
_cell.angle_alpha   90.00
_cell.angle_beta   90.00
_cell.angle_gamma   90.00
#
_symmetry.space_group_name_H-M   'P 1'
#
loop_
_entity.id
_entity.type
_entity.pdbx_description
1 polymer ?
#
loop_
_entity_poly.entity_id
_entity_poly.type
_entity_poly.pdbx_seq_one_letter_code
_entity_poly.pdbx_strand_id
1 'polypeptide(L)' 'LEEKEVKSINFKLPPHERVCQAFNYLPKESSNKESSDFPVFQRWSIKDFSRAYLSGKTTPLL' A
#
# COMPACT_ATOMS: atom_id res chain seq x y z
N LEU A 1 -4.97 -22.17 15.86
CA LEU A 1 -4.86 -20.71 15.58
C LEU A 1 -3.45 -20.50 15.05
N GLU A 2 -3.30 -20.18 13.77
CA GLU A 2 -1.99 -19.78 13.23
C GLU A 2 -1.69 -18.36 13.72
N GLU A 3 -0.76 -18.24 14.66
CA GLU A 3 -0.26 -16.94 15.10
C GLU A 3 0.50 -16.30 13.94
N LYS A 4 -0.04 -15.19 13.40
CA LYS A 4 0.66 -14.40 12.40
C LYS A 4 1.71 -13.55 13.09
N GLU A 5 2.97 -13.70 12.69
CA GLU A 5 4.07 -12.85 13.14
C GLU A 5 3.76 -11.38 12.81
N VAL A 6 3.60 -10.55 13.84
CA VAL A 6 3.32 -9.11 13.69
C VAL A 6 4.65 -8.37 13.59
N LYS A 7 4.93 -7.80 12.41
CA LYS A 7 6.10 -6.93 12.24
C LYS A 7 5.85 -5.60 12.94
N SER A 8 6.73 -5.27 13.89
CA SER A 8 6.64 -4.04 14.70
C SER A 8 7.25 -2.84 13.97
N ILE A 9 6.56 -1.69 14.01
CA ILE A 9 7.06 -0.40 13.55
C ILE A 9 7.72 0.30 14.75
N ASN A 10 8.86 0.95 14.54
CA ASN A 10 9.49 1.72 15.60
C ASN A 10 8.74 3.05 15.80
N PHE A 11 7.91 3.11 16.86
CA PHE A 11 7.11 4.29 17.19
C PHE A 11 7.93 5.51 17.65
N LYS A 12 9.22 5.35 17.95
CA LYS A 12 10.11 6.47 18.32
C LYS A 12 10.60 7.26 17.11
N LEU A 13 10.43 6.73 15.88
CA LEU A 13 10.81 7.44 14.67
C LEU A 13 9.82 8.56 14.33
N PRO A 14 10.26 9.62 13.64
CA PRO A 14 9.38 10.63 13.07
C PRO A 14 8.27 10.03 12.18
N PRO A 15 7.10 10.69 12.03
CA PRO A 15 5.98 10.16 11.25
C PRO A 15 6.33 9.73 9.82
N HIS A 16 7.15 10.50 9.11
CA HIS A 16 7.55 10.18 7.74
C HIS A 16 8.43 8.92 7.67
N GLU A 17 9.37 8.74 8.60
CA GLU A 17 10.21 7.55 8.68
C GLU A 17 9.41 6.30 9.06
N ARG A 18 8.41 6.45 9.95
CA ARG A 18 7.48 5.37 10.29
C ARG A 18 6.69 4.91 9.08
N VAL A 19 6.25 5.85 8.23
CA VAL A 19 5.55 5.54 6.97
C VAL A 19 6.48 4.79 6.01
N CYS A 20 7.73 5.25 5.84
CA CYS A 20 8.73 4.54 5.03
C CYS A 20 8.97 3.11 5.53
N GLN A 21 9.11 2.93 6.85
CA GLN A 21 9.28 1.61 7.45
C GLN A 21 8.05 0.73 7.22
N ALA A 22 6.84 1.26 7.43
CA ALA A 22 5.59 0.54 7.19
C ALA A 22 5.45 0.09 5.74
N PHE A 23 5.91 0.91 4.79
CA PHE A 23 5.85 0.60 3.36
C PHE A 23 6.64 -0.66 2.99
N ASN A 24 7.76 -0.93 3.69
CA ASN A 24 8.57 -2.13 3.50
C ASN A 24 7.89 -3.42 3.96
N TYR A 25 6.85 -3.31 4.81
CA TYR A 25 6.07 -4.44 5.28
C TYR A 25 4.79 -4.68 4.48
N LEU A 26 4.42 -3.76 3.59
CA LEU A 26 3.30 -3.96 2.69
C LEU A 26 3.61 -5.12 1.74
N PRO A 27 2.59 -5.93 1.37
CA PRO A 27 2.75 -6.88 0.28
C PRO A 27 3.33 -6.17 -0.94
N LYS A 28 4.33 -6.79 -1.58
CA LYS A 28 4.74 -6.37 -2.93
C LYS A 28 3.48 -6.37 -3.78
N GLU A 29 3.34 -5.36 -4.65
CA GLU A 29 2.12 -5.17 -5.44
C GLU A 29 1.71 -6.53 -6.00
N SER A 30 0.59 -7.05 -5.49
CA SER A 30 0.07 -8.29 -6.03
C SER A 30 -0.26 -7.95 -7.47
N SER A 31 0.47 -8.55 -8.41
CA SER A 31 0.12 -8.59 -9.82
C SER A 31 -1.24 -9.25 -10.05
N ASN A 32 -2.03 -9.55 -9.00
CA ASN A 32 -3.42 -10.00 -9.03
C ASN A 32 -4.42 -9.02 -9.67
N LYS A 33 -3.95 -8.00 -10.42
CA LYS A 33 -4.75 -7.44 -11.51
C LYS A 33 -4.74 -8.33 -12.75
N GLU A 34 -3.95 -9.41 -12.76
CA GLU A 34 -3.96 -10.43 -13.78
C GLU A 34 -5.07 -11.45 -13.48
N SER A 35 -6.10 -11.40 -14.33
CA SER A 35 -6.97 -12.51 -14.71
C SER A 35 -7.70 -13.23 -13.58
N SER A 36 -8.62 -12.54 -12.91
CA SER A 36 -9.87 -13.20 -12.53
C SER A 36 -10.84 -13.00 -13.68
N ASP A 37 -11.41 -14.08 -14.25
CA ASP A 37 -12.43 -14.02 -15.30
C ASP A 37 -13.65 -13.17 -14.90
N PHE A 38 -13.78 -12.88 -13.60
CA PHE A 38 -14.77 -11.97 -13.05
C PHE A 38 -14.08 -10.81 -12.33
N PRO A 39 -14.21 -9.56 -12.80
CA PRO A 39 -13.67 -8.42 -12.08
C PRO A 39 -14.41 -8.27 -10.75
N VAL A 40 -13.67 -8.40 -9.64
CA VAL A 40 -14.20 -8.10 -8.30
C VAL A 40 -14.01 -6.62 -8.02
N PHE A 41 -15.03 -5.97 -7.47
CA PHE A 41 -14.89 -4.60 -7.02
C PHE A 41 -13.82 -4.49 -5.92
N GLN A 42 -12.83 -3.63 -6.12
CA GLN A 42 -11.77 -3.37 -5.16
C GLN A 42 -11.62 -1.87 -4.92
N ARG A 43 -11.51 -1.49 -3.65
CA ARG A 43 -11.20 -0.11 -3.26
C ARG A 43 -9.73 0.21 -3.53
N TRP A 44 -9.46 1.46 -3.88
CA TRP A 44 -8.10 1.96 -4.02
C TRP A 44 -7.40 2.00 -2.67
N SER A 45 -6.15 1.51 -2.64
CA SER A 45 -5.27 1.65 -1.49
C SER A 45 -4.53 2.99 -1.53
N ILE A 46 -3.94 3.39 -0.39
CA ILE A 46 -3.04 4.56 -0.32
C ILE A 46 -1.90 4.44 -1.35
N LYS A 47 -1.41 3.22 -1.60
CA LYS A 47 -0.35 2.96 -2.58
C LYS A 47 -0.83 3.19 -4.02
N ASP A 48 -2.09 2.87 -4.32
CA ASP A 48 -2.67 3.15 -5.65
C ASP A 48 -2.75 4.64 -5.93
N PHE A 49 -3.18 5.44 -4.94
CA PHE A 49 -3.18 6.91 -5.05
C PHE A 49 -1.76 7.47 -5.19
N SER A 50 -0.83 7.04 -4.33
CA SER A 50 0.58 7.45 -4.39
C SER A 50 1.18 7.18 -5.78
N ARG A 51 0.96 5.98 -6.34
CA ARG A 51 1.40 5.64 -7.70
C ARG A 51 0.75 6.53 -8.76
N ALA A 52 -0.54 6.84 -8.64
CA ALA A 52 -1.23 7.69 -9.60
C ALA A 52 -0.72 9.14 -9.56
N TYR A 53 -0.42 9.67 -8.37
CA TYR A 53 0.16 11.01 -8.20
C TYR A 53 1.61 11.07 -8.72
N LEU A 54 2.45 10.11 -8.33
CA LEU A 54 3.85 10.07 -8.77
C LEU A 54 4.02 9.82 -10.28
N SER A 55 3.07 9.13 -10.91
CA SER A 55 3.08 8.91 -12.35
C SER A 55 2.45 10.06 -13.17
N GLY A 56 1.95 11.11 -12.50
CA GLY A 56 1.27 12.22 -13.17
C GLY A 56 -0.07 11.87 -13.81
N LYS A 57 -0.63 10.68 -13.54
CA LYS A 57 -1.95 10.26 -14.05
C LYS A 57 -3.08 11.11 -13.49
N THR A 58 -2.92 11.59 -12.28
CA THR A 58 -3.83 12.51 -11.60
C THR A 58 -3.06 13.29 -10.55
N THR A 59 -3.65 14.36 -10.03
CA THR A 59 -3.08 15.17 -8.94
C THR A 59 -4.15 15.40 -7.88
N PRO A 60 -3.81 15.43 -6.58
CA PRO A 60 -4.73 15.93 -5.58
C PRO A 60 -5.13 17.37 -5.94
N LEU A 61 -6.43 17.66 -5.85
CA LEU A 61 -6.89 19.05 -5.79
C LEU A 61 -6.62 19.55 -4.37
N LEU A 62 -6.06 20.76 -4.25
CA LEU A 62 -5.74 21.42 -2.98
C LEU A 62 -7.01 21.82 -2.22
#